data_AF-A0A2C9LE30-F1
#
_entry.id   AF-A0A2C9LE30-F1
#
_cell.length_a   1.000
_cell.length_b   1.000
_cell.length_c   1.000
_cell.angle_alpha   90.00
_cell.angle_beta   90.00
_cell.angle_gamma   90.00
#
_symmetry.space_group_name_H-M   'P 1'
#
loop_
_entity.id
_entity.type
_entity.pdbx_description
1 polymer ?
#
loop_
_entity_poly.entity_id
_entity_poly.type
_entity_poly.pdbx_seq_one_letter_code
_entity_poly.pdbx_strand_id
1 'polypeptide(L)'
;MVLSIMTDNEMTESDDHSSSFKLKFKIVWTLVKHKCTGLNKFISRKLTRLQERKLYRQRASCSIYDLVEKVAYLESRLEGVSECLKKDNSLPIGFCAYVPYTVKLQAQATLNCFYLIKCNHGSGFNASTGVFTAPSEGLYFASITLDIVGSEKVDALVVKDSGGRRDVVAKVSSGTQGTCACATAAFIMSKQDTLYAECIGSQTQGAAQNIAYRDVCKRDMRAAGINEGLWLEIARDRTAWRQTVRAGVSLPESKRIETKKAALSASPKTDTYT
;
A
#
# COMPACT_ATOMS: atom_id res chain seq x y z
N MET A 1 22.67 52.58 43.10
CA MET A 1 23.52 53.60 42.48
C MET A 1 22.60 54.49 41.65
N VAL A 2 22.22 55.65 42.20
CA VAL A 2 21.23 56.57 41.60
C VAL A 2 21.99 57.48 40.64
N LEU A 3 21.82 57.26 39.34
CA LEU A 3 22.35 58.16 38.31
C LEU A 3 21.36 59.32 38.16
N SER A 4 21.63 60.44 38.82
CA SER A 4 20.84 61.67 38.68
C SER A 4 21.12 62.27 37.31
N ILE A 5 20.12 62.27 36.43
CA ILE A 5 20.21 62.85 35.09
C ILE A 5 20.01 64.36 35.26
N MET A 6 21.09 65.13 35.15
CA MET A 6 21.01 66.58 34.98
C MET A 6 20.28 66.86 33.66
N THR A 7 19.03 67.31 33.74
CA THR A 7 18.30 67.87 32.62
C THR A 7 18.88 69.23 32.28
N ASP A 8 19.20 69.43 31.00
CA ASP A 8 19.74 70.66 30.42
C ASP A 8 18.85 71.86 30.73
N ASN A 9 19.13 72.59 31.82
CA ASN A 9 18.60 73.93 32.00
C ASN A 9 19.68 74.81 32.66
N GLU A 10 20.01 75.88 31.95
CA GLU A 10 20.78 77.06 32.35
C GLU A 10 22.29 76.89 32.64
N MET A 11 23.09 77.06 31.58
CA MET A 11 24.50 77.47 31.68
C MET A 11 24.75 78.59 30.65
N THR A 12 24.66 79.84 31.10
CA THR A 12 25.04 81.04 30.36
C THR A 12 26.45 81.51 30.75
N GLU A 13 27.25 81.78 29.72
CA GLU A 13 28.43 82.67 29.64
C GLU A 13 29.73 82.34 30.40
N SER A 14 30.65 81.65 29.69
CA SER A 14 32.10 81.86 29.70
C SER A 14 32.69 81.15 28.46
N ASP A 15 33.20 81.93 27.51
CA ASP A 15 32.88 81.72 26.08
C ASP A 15 33.95 81.10 25.18
N ASP A 16 34.98 80.43 25.71
CA ASP A 16 35.89 79.65 24.82
C ASP A 16 36.22 78.24 25.31
N HIS A 17 36.11 77.96 26.62
CA HIS A 17 36.28 76.60 27.15
C HIS A 17 34.96 75.78 27.17
N SER A 18 33.80 76.44 27.11
CA SER A 18 32.47 75.79 27.13
C SER A 18 32.16 75.02 25.83
N SER A 19 32.57 75.53 24.67
CA SER A 19 32.34 74.89 23.36
C SER A 19 33.06 73.53 23.24
N SER A 20 34.31 73.46 23.72
CA SER A 20 35.11 72.23 23.72
C SER A 20 34.51 71.13 24.62
N PHE A 21 33.98 71.51 25.78
CA PHE A 21 33.34 70.56 26.71
C PHE A 21 32.03 69.99 26.13
N LYS A 22 31.17 70.86 25.56
CA LYS A 22 29.91 70.44 24.91
C LYS A 22 30.16 69.45 23.77
N LEU A 23 31.20 69.68 22.97
CA LEU A 23 31.57 68.77 21.87
C LEU A 23 32.06 67.40 22.40
N LYS A 24 32.95 67.39 23.40
CA LYS A 24 33.44 66.15 24.02
C LYS A 24 32.30 65.33 24.65
N PHE A 25 31.39 65.99 25.36
CA PHE A 25 30.21 65.34 25.94
C PHE A 25 29.30 64.75 24.86
N LYS A 26 29.03 65.48 23.78
CA LYS A 26 28.21 64.99 22.66
C LYS A 26 28.82 63.75 22.00
N ILE A 27 30.15 63.70 21.84
CA ILE A 27 30.86 62.54 21.29
C ILE A 27 30.72 61.33 22.22
N VAL A 28 30.99 61.51 23.52
CA VAL A 28 30.87 60.44 24.53
C VAL A 28 29.43 59.92 24.60
N TRP A 29 28.44 60.82 24.65
CA TRP A 29 27.02 60.47 24.68
C TRP A 29 26.61 59.68 23.43
N THR A 30 27.07 60.09 22.25
CA THR A 30 26.78 59.38 21.00
C THR A 30 27.41 57.99 21.00
N LEU A 31 28.63 57.84 21.51
CA LEU A 31 29.31 56.55 21.64
C LEU A 31 28.58 55.62 22.62
N VAL A 32 28.17 56.14 23.78
CA VAL A 32 27.37 55.40 24.77
C VAL A 32 26.05 54.97 24.16
N LYS A 33 25.32 55.89 23.52
CA LYS A 33 24.05 55.59 22.84
C LYS A 33 24.22 54.49 21.79
N HIS A 34 25.27 54.55 20.97
CA HIS A 34 25.56 53.53 19.95
C HIS A 34 25.92 52.17 20.57
N LYS A 35 26.69 52.15 21.66
CA LYS A 35 27.00 50.90 22.39
C LYS A 35 25.75 50.31 23.04
N CYS A 36 24.89 51.14 23.64
CA CYS A 36 23.63 50.72 24.23
C CYS A 36 22.65 50.18 23.18
N THR A 37 22.51 50.82 22.02
CA THR A 37 21.66 50.29 20.93
C THR A 37 22.21 49.01 20.36
N GLY A 38 23.54 48.90 20.21
CA GLY A 38 24.21 47.67 19.81
C GLY A 38 23.95 46.52 20.79
N LEU A 39 24.07 46.77 22.09
CA LEU A 39 23.81 45.79 23.14
C LEU A 39 22.33 45.38 23.17
N ASN A 40 21.40 46.33 23.11
CA ASN A 40 19.97 46.04 23.04
C ASN A 40 19.63 45.17 21.82
N LYS A 41 20.17 45.51 20.64
CA LYS A 41 19.97 44.70 19.41
C LYS A 41 20.54 43.29 19.56
N PHE A 42 21.69 43.15 20.22
CA PHE A 42 22.30 41.84 20.50
C PHE A 42 21.43 41.01 21.46
N ILE A 43 20.96 41.61 22.56
CA ILE A 43 20.09 40.97 23.54
C ILE A 43 18.77 40.53 22.89
N SER A 44 18.10 41.42 22.14
CA SER A 44 16.85 41.09 21.43
C SER A 44 17.04 39.91 20.48
N ARG A 45 18.12 39.90 19.68
CA ARG A 45 18.42 38.77 18.78
C ARG A 45 18.65 37.46 19.53
N LYS A 46 19.36 37.50 20.66
CA LYS A 46 19.57 36.31 21.51
C LYS A 46 18.26 35.82 22.11
N LEU A 47 17.39 36.72 22.56
CA LEU A 47 16.09 36.40 23.13
C LEU A 47 15.17 35.74 22.09
N THR A 48 15.07 36.29 20.88
CA THR A 48 14.27 35.70 19.79
C THR A 48 14.75 34.28 19.45
N ARG A 49 16.07 34.06 19.31
CA ARG A 49 16.63 32.73 19.06
C ARG A 49 16.33 31.73 20.17
N LEU A 50 16.32 32.17 21.43
CA LEU A 50 15.94 31.32 22.57
C LEU A 50 14.45 30.96 22.55
N GLN A 51 13.58 31.90 22.18
CA GLN A 51 12.14 31.65 22.03
C GLN A 51 11.86 30.66 20.89
N GLU A 52 12.50 30.81 19.73
CA GLU A 52 12.38 29.86 18.61
C GLU A 52 12.83 28.46 19.00
N ARG A 53 13.96 28.33 19.71
CA ARG A 53 14.45 27.04 20.22
C ARG A 53 13.50 26.42 21.24
N LYS A 54 12.82 27.23 22.06
CA LYS A 54 11.80 26.75 23.00
C LYS A 54 10.60 26.18 22.24
N LEU A 55 10.11 26.91 21.23
CA LEU A 55 8.98 26.46 20.40
C LEU A 55 9.32 25.20 19.60
N TYR A 56 10.53 25.12 19.03
CA TYR A 56 11.01 23.91 18.33
C TYR A 56 11.02 22.69 19.25
N ARG A 57 11.56 22.83 20.47
CA ARG A 57 11.56 21.75 21.46
C ARG A 57 10.15 21.33 21.87
N GLN A 58 9.23 22.28 21.99
CA GLN A 58 7.83 21.98 22.31
C GLN A 58 7.15 21.20 21.18
N ARG A 59 7.35 21.61 19.91
CA ARG A 59 6.82 20.88 18.74
C ARG A 59 7.41 19.47 18.63
N ALA A 60 8.72 19.34 18.83
CA ALA A 60 9.38 18.04 18.82
C ALA A 60 8.83 17.13 19.93
N SER A 61 8.60 17.68 21.13
CA SER A 61 7.98 16.94 22.24
C SER A 61 6.60 16.40 21.87
N CYS A 62 5.71 17.23 21.33
CA CYS A 62 4.39 16.79 20.87
C CYS A 62 4.48 15.68 19.82
N SER A 63 5.37 15.82 18.83
CA SER A 63 5.56 14.78 17.81
C SER A 63 6.10 13.46 18.38
N ILE A 64 6.89 13.50 19.45
CA ILE A 64 7.37 12.29 20.13
C ILE A 64 6.22 11.61 20.85
N TYR A 65 5.34 12.36 21.52
CA TYR A 65 4.15 11.78 22.18
C TYR A 65 3.23 11.07 21.18
N ASP A 66 2.94 11.70 20.03
CA ASP A 66 2.12 11.07 18.97
C ASP A 66 2.75 9.77 18.44
N LEU A 67 4.09 9.72 18.35
CA LEU A 67 4.80 8.51 17.93
C LEU A 67 4.72 7.41 18.99
N VAL A 68 4.90 7.76 20.26
CA VAL A 68 4.79 6.82 21.39
C VAL A 68 3.39 6.19 21.43
N GLU A 69 2.33 6.98 21.23
CA GLU A 69 0.96 6.47 21.18
C GLU A 69 0.73 5.50 20.02
N LYS A 70 1.27 5.83 18.83
CA LYS A 70 1.21 4.93 17.67
C LYS A 70 1.97 3.63 17.89
N VAL A 71 3.14 3.67 18.52
CA VAL A 71 3.90 2.47 18.86
C VAL A 71 3.10 1.60 19.83
N ALA A 72 2.57 2.16 20.91
CA ALA A 72 1.74 1.42 21.87
C ALA A 72 0.51 0.78 21.21
N TYR A 73 -0.14 1.48 20.28
CA TYR A 73 -1.25 0.94 19.51
C TYR A 73 -0.83 -0.24 18.62
N LEU A 74 0.31 -0.13 17.93
CA LEU A 74 0.82 -1.20 17.08
C LEU A 74 1.24 -2.43 17.90
N GLU A 75 1.85 -2.22 19.07
CA GLU A 75 2.19 -3.30 20.01
C GLU A 75 0.92 -4.03 20.49
N SER A 76 -0.13 -3.29 20.86
CA SER A 76 -1.41 -3.89 21.24
C SER A 76 -2.03 -4.72 20.11
N ARG A 77 -1.96 -4.25 18.86
CA ARG A 77 -2.43 -5.02 17.70
C ARG A 77 -1.60 -6.27 17.45
N LEU A 78 -0.28 -6.16 17.62
CA LEU A 78 0.63 -7.29 17.45
C LEU A 78 0.35 -8.38 18.49
N GLU A 79 0.11 -8.00 19.75
CA GLU A 79 -0.26 -8.95 20.80
C GLU A 79 -1.60 -9.63 20.49
N GLY A 80 -2.60 -8.87 20.02
CA GLY A 80 -3.88 -9.45 19.60
C GLY A 80 -3.74 -10.48 18.47
N VAL A 81 -2.89 -10.21 17.47
CA VAL A 81 -2.58 -11.19 16.40
C VAL A 81 -1.81 -12.40 16.94
N SER A 82 -0.85 -12.17 17.83
CA SER A 82 -0.06 -13.21 18.50
C SER A 82 -0.95 -14.15 19.34
N GLU A 83 -1.90 -13.62 20.11
CA GLU A 83 -2.86 -14.44 20.85
C GLU A 83 -3.78 -15.24 19.93
N CYS A 84 -4.24 -14.65 18.81
CA CYS A 84 -5.00 -15.38 17.80
C CYS A 84 -4.19 -16.54 17.21
N LEU A 85 -2.88 -16.34 16.97
CA LEU A 85 -1.99 -17.39 16.47
C LEU A 85 -1.69 -18.47 17.53
N LYS A 86 -1.55 -18.11 18.82
CA LYS A 86 -1.31 -19.07 19.91
C LYS A 86 -2.53 -19.94 20.23
N LYS A 87 -3.75 -19.46 19.97
CA LYS A 87 -4.98 -20.24 20.17
C LYS A 87 -5.17 -21.33 19.13
N ASP A 88 -4.53 -21.19 17.97
CA ASP A 88 -4.59 -22.19 16.91
C ASP A 88 -3.43 -23.18 17.05
N ASN A 89 -3.55 -24.09 18.02
CA ASN A 89 -2.72 -25.31 18.09
C ASN A 89 -2.99 -26.27 16.91
N SER A 90 -3.74 -25.83 15.89
CA SER A 90 -3.91 -26.62 14.68
C SER A 90 -2.56 -26.72 13.98
N LEU A 91 -2.18 -27.96 13.68
CA LEU A 91 -1.00 -28.22 12.86
C LEU A 91 -1.13 -27.43 11.55
N PRO A 92 -0.04 -26.86 11.03
CA PRO A 92 -0.09 -26.14 9.76
C PRO A 92 -0.74 -27.02 8.69
N ILE A 93 -1.64 -26.46 7.88
CA ILE A 93 -2.28 -27.16 6.77
C ILE A 93 -1.66 -26.65 5.48
N GLY A 94 -1.12 -27.55 4.68
CA GLY A 94 -0.59 -27.18 3.37
C GLY A 94 0.32 -28.25 2.79
N PHE A 95 0.42 -28.23 1.46
CA PHE A 95 1.28 -29.15 0.74
C PHE A 95 2.08 -28.41 -0.34
N CYS A 96 3.15 -29.07 -0.78
CA CYS A 96 3.97 -28.60 -1.87
C CYS A 96 4.47 -29.83 -2.63
N ALA A 97 4.06 -29.97 -3.89
CA ALA A 97 4.36 -31.13 -4.71
C ALA A 97 4.81 -30.72 -6.12
N TYR A 98 5.67 -31.54 -6.73
CA TYR A 98 6.33 -31.26 -8.00
C TYR A 98 6.31 -32.49 -8.90
N VAL A 99 6.47 -32.24 -10.20
CA VAL A 99 6.71 -33.27 -11.21
C VAL A 99 8.23 -33.33 -11.46
N PRO A 100 8.93 -34.42 -11.11
CA PRO A 100 10.39 -34.47 -11.14
C PRO A 100 11.00 -34.70 -12.54
N TYR A 101 10.17 -34.96 -13.55
CA TYR A 101 10.58 -35.22 -14.92
C TYR A 101 9.56 -34.67 -15.91
N THR A 102 9.92 -34.56 -17.18
CA THR A 102 8.98 -34.16 -18.23
C THR A 102 7.88 -35.20 -18.38
N VAL A 103 6.63 -34.78 -18.18
CA VAL A 103 5.44 -35.63 -18.34
C VAL A 103 4.65 -35.15 -19.55
N LYS A 104 4.18 -36.11 -20.36
CA LYS A 104 3.20 -35.82 -21.41
C LYS A 104 1.84 -35.61 -20.77
N LEU A 105 1.34 -34.38 -20.85
CA LEU A 105 0.02 -34.04 -20.34
C LEU A 105 -1.03 -34.50 -21.35
N GLN A 106 -2.06 -35.20 -20.88
CA GLN A 106 -3.22 -35.55 -21.70
C GLN A 106 -4.28 -34.48 -21.55
N ALA A 107 -4.90 -34.10 -22.66
CA ALA A 107 -6.01 -33.15 -22.64
C ALA A 107 -7.20 -33.72 -21.83
N GLN A 108 -7.84 -32.86 -21.04
CA GLN A 108 -9.03 -33.15 -20.24
C GLN A 108 -8.80 -34.21 -19.15
N ALA A 109 -7.58 -34.27 -18.60
CA ALA A 109 -7.22 -35.18 -17.52
C ALA A 109 -6.83 -34.43 -16.26
N THR A 110 -7.21 -34.98 -15.10
CA THR A 110 -6.68 -34.58 -13.80
C THR A 110 -5.17 -34.83 -13.75
N LEU A 111 -4.42 -33.85 -13.28
CA LEU A 111 -2.97 -33.95 -13.11
C LEU A 111 -2.67 -34.76 -11.84
N ASN A 112 -2.32 -36.03 -12.02
CA ASN A 112 -1.96 -36.95 -10.94
C ASN A 112 -0.46 -37.32 -10.93
N CYS A 113 0.38 -36.51 -11.58
CA CYS A 113 1.82 -36.78 -11.76
C CYS A 113 2.73 -36.10 -10.72
N PHE A 114 2.17 -35.63 -9.62
CA PHE A 114 2.88 -34.90 -8.56
C PHE A 114 3.55 -35.86 -7.55
N TYR A 115 4.55 -36.61 -8.00
CA TYR A 115 5.20 -37.65 -7.19
C TYR A 115 6.22 -37.13 -6.18
N LEU A 116 6.79 -35.95 -6.40
CA LEU A 116 7.78 -35.37 -5.48
C LEU A 116 7.10 -34.43 -4.50
N ILE A 117 6.81 -34.91 -3.28
CA ILE A 117 6.18 -34.13 -2.22
C ILE A 117 7.27 -33.52 -1.33
N LYS A 118 7.39 -32.19 -1.32
CA LYS A 118 8.28 -31.47 -0.40
C LYS A 118 7.67 -31.30 0.99
N CYS A 119 6.37 -31.09 1.07
CA CYS A 119 5.62 -31.08 2.34
C CYS A 119 4.15 -31.46 2.12
N ASN A 120 3.51 -31.98 3.16
CA ASN A 120 2.09 -32.33 3.20
C ASN A 120 1.57 -32.27 4.65
N HIS A 121 1.64 -31.08 5.24
CA HIS A 121 1.18 -30.87 6.60
C HIS A 121 -0.36 -30.91 6.66
N GLY A 122 -0.89 -31.60 7.67
CA GLY A 122 -2.31 -31.93 7.76
C GLY A 122 -2.75 -33.10 6.86
N SER A 123 -1.83 -33.71 6.11
CA SER A 123 -2.05 -34.91 5.28
C SER A 123 -3.24 -34.80 4.31
N GLY A 124 -3.57 -33.58 3.86
CA GLY A 124 -4.70 -33.33 2.97
C GLY A 124 -4.41 -33.68 1.51
N PHE A 125 -3.15 -33.71 1.08
CA PHE A 125 -2.78 -34.02 -0.30
C PHE A 125 -2.54 -35.51 -0.52
N ASN A 126 -3.15 -36.07 -1.57
CA ASN A 126 -2.91 -37.43 -2.02
C ASN A 126 -2.15 -37.43 -3.36
N ALA A 127 -0.87 -37.81 -3.32
CA ALA A 127 -0.02 -37.81 -4.52
C ALA A 127 -0.39 -38.87 -5.57
N SER A 128 -1.11 -39.94 -5.20
CA SER A 128 -1.57 -40.93 -6.18
C SER A 128 -2.69 -40.41 -7.06
N THR A 129 -3.49 -39.47 -6.55
CA THR A 129 -4.63 -38.87 -7.26
C THR A 129 -4.37 -37.44 -7.71
N GLY A 130 -3.38 -36.75 -7.12
CA GLY A 130 -3.16 -35.32 -7.35
C GLY A 130 -4.20 -34.41 -6.68
N VAL A 131 -5.00 -34.96 -5.75
CA VAL A 131 -6.12 -34.26 -5.11
C VAL A 131 -5.73 -33.84 -3.70
N PHE A 132 -6.00 -32.59 -3.36
CA PHE A 132 -5.99 -32.08 -2.00
C PHE A 132 -7.41 -32.05 -1.43
N THR A 133 -7.61 -32.56 -0.22
CA THR A 133 -8.88 -32.50 0.52
C THR A 133 -8.71 -31.60 1.73
N ALA A 134 -9.55 -30.56 1.83
CA ALA A 134 -9.48 -29.60 2.93
C ALA A 134 -9.81 -30.27 4.28
N PRO A 135 -8.87 -30.31 5.25
CA PRO A 135 -9.10 -30.93 6.54
C PRO A 135 -10.00 -30.08 7.47
N SER A 136 -10.08 -28.78 7.22
CA SER A 136 -10.89 -27.81 7.95
C SER A 136 -11.44 -26.73 7.02
N GLU A 137 -12.45 -26.00 7.48
CA GLU A 137 -12.95 -24.82 6.79
C GLU A 137 -11.97 -23.64 6.97
N GLY A 138 -11.75 -22.86 5.92
CA GLY A 138 -10.91 -21.68 6.01
C GLY A 138 -10.59 -21.02 4.66
N LEU A 139 -9.73 -20.01 4.73
CA LEU A 139 -9.13 -19.36 3.56
C LEU A 139 -7.89 -20.14 3.13
N TYR A 140 -7.89 -20.61 1.88
CA TYR A 140 -6.80 -21.35 1.28
C TYR A 140 -6.13 -20.54 0.17
N PHE A 141 -4.85 -20.82 -0.06
CA PHE A 141 -4.06 -20.27 -1.14
C PHE A 141 -3.54 -21.42 -2.00
N ALA A 142 -3.71 -21.32 -3.31
CA ALA A 142 -3.16 -22.28 -4.26
C ALA A 142 -2.32 -21.56 -5.31
N SER A 143 -1.20 -22.18 -5.68
CA SER A 143 -0.36 -21.75 -6.78
C SER A 143 -0.03 -22.94 -7.65
N ILE A 144 -0.20 -22.80 -8.97
CA ILE A 144 0.23 -23.77 -9.95
C ILE A 144 1.24 -23.13 -10.89
N THR A 145 2.29 -23.86 -11.23
CA THR A 145 3.31 -23.41 -12.17
C THR A 145 3.52 -24.50 -13.20
N LEU A 146 3.48 -24.13 -14.48
CA LEU A 146 3.75 -24.99 -15.61
C LEU A 146 5.05 -24.54 -16.27
N ASP A 147 5.97 -25.48 -16.43
CA ASP A 147 7.17 -25.32 -17.25
C ASP A 147 7.06 -26.24 -18.48
N ILE A 148 7.10 -25.66 -19.68
CA ILE A 148 6.74 -26.36 -20.91
C ILE A 148 7.92 -26.45 -21.87
N VAL A 149 8.31 -27.70 -22.12
CA VAL A 149 9.40 -28.07 -23.03
C VAL A 149 8.90 -28.33 -24.47
N GLY A 150 7.60 -28.27 -24.72
CA GLY A 150 6.97 -28.51 -26.02
C GLY A 150 6.56 -27.24 -26.81
N SER A 151 6.26 -27.41 -28.09
CA SER A 151 5.74 -26.35 -28.98
C SER A 151 4.23 -26.13 -28.86
N GLU A 152 3.51 -27.07 -28.26
CA GLU A 152 2.07 -27.01 -28.08
C GLU A 152 1.68 -26.16 -26.87
N LYS A 153 0.59 -25.39 -27.02
CA LYS A 153 -0.01 -24.67 -25.90
C LYS A 153 -0.76 -25.64 -25.00
N VAL A 154 -0.50 -25.52 -23.72
CA VAL A 154 -1.19 -26.25 -22.65
C VAL A 154 -1.86 -25.24 -21.71
N ASP A 155 -3.13 -25.48 -21.43
CA ASP A 155 -3.84 -24.80 -20.36
C ASP A 155 -4.01 -25.76 -19.18
N ALA A 156 -3.84 -25.26 -17.96
CA ALA A 156 -4.27 -25.98 -16.77
C ALA A 156 -5.21 -25.13 -15.94
N LEU A 157 -6.18 -25.79 -15.32
CA LEU A 157 -7.07 -25.22 -14.33
C LEU A 157 -6.70 -25.75 -12.96
N VAL A 158 -6.88 -24.90 -11.96
CA VAL A 158 -7.05 -25.35 -10.59
C VAL A 158 -8.55 -25.30 -10.30
N VAL A 159 -9.09 -26.46 -9.98
CA VAL A 159 -10.52 -26.66 -9.78
C VAL A 159 -10.76 -26.98 -8.32
N LYS A 160 -11.66 -26.21 -7.72
CA LYS A 160 -12.27 -26.51 -6.43
C LYS A 160 -13.55 -27.30 -6.70
N ASP A 161 -13.76 -28.40 -6.00
CA ASP A 161 -14.99 -29.17 -6.04
C ASP A 161 -15.59 -29.31 -4.62
N SER A 162 -16.77 -28.72 -4.46
CA SER A 162 -17.59 -28.74 -3.25
C SER A 162 -18.77 -29.70 -3.42
N GLY A 163 -18.51 -31.01 -3.32
CA GLY A 163 -19.56 -32.03 -3.37
C GLY A 163 -20.29 -32.13 -4.72
N GLY A 164 -19.56 -31.95 -5.82
CA GLY A 164 -20.06 -31.99 -7.20
C GLY A 164 -20.21 -30.60 -7.84
N ARG A 165 -20.11 -29.52 -7.04
CA ARG A 165 -20.07 -28.15 -7.56
C ARG A 165 -18.62 -27.78 -7.89
N ARG A 166 -18.32 -27.70 -9.18
CA ARG A 166 -17.01 -27.34 -9.71
C ARG A 166 -16.87 -25.84 -9.91
N ASP A 167 -15.88 -25.24 -9.26
CA ASP A 167 -15.50 -23.84 -9.42
C ASP A 167 -14.03 -23.75 -9.87
N VAL A 168 -13.77 -23.00 -10.94
CA VAL A 168 -12.38 -22.74 -11.42
C VAL A 168 -11.80 -21.59 -10.60
N VAL A 169 -10.80 -21.89 -9.78
CA VAL A 169 -10.20 -20.89 -8.88
C VAL A 169 -8.95 -20.24 -9.49
N ALA A 170 -8.25 -20.96 -10.38
CA ALA A 170 -7.14 -20.40 -11.15
C ALA A 170 -7.06 -21.04 -12.54
N LYS A 171 -6.63 -20.26 -13.52
CA LYS A 171 -6.29 -20.74 -14.86
C LYS A 171 -4.88 -20.30 -15.20
N VAL A 172 -4.06 -21.23 -15.67
CA VAL A 172 -2.73 -20.97 -16.20
C VAL A 172 -2.71 -21.39 -17.66
N SER A 173 -2.25 -20.46 -18.52
CA SER A 173 -2.08 -20.70 -19.94
C SER A 173 -0.60 -20.56 -20.27
N SER A 174 -0.03 -21.57 -20.89
CA SER A 174 1.34 -21.51 -21.36
C SER A 174 1.45 -20.80 -22.71
N GLY A 175 2.61 -20.21 -22.95
CA GLY A 175 3.00 -19.74 -24.26
C GLY A 175 3.59 -20.87 -25.10
N THR A 176 4.23 -20.51 -26.22
CA THR A 176 5.02 -21.44 -27.03
C THR A 176 6.39 -21.68 -26.39
N GLN A 177 6.90 -22.91 -26.45
CA GLN A 177 8.25 -23.41 -26.12
C GLN A 177 9.13 -22.55 -25.18
N GLY A 178 9.50 -23.10 -24.03
CA GLY A 178 10.43 -22.47 -23.09
C GLY A 178 9.78 -21.38 -22.23
N THR A 179 8.44 -21.38 -22.15
CA THR A 179 7.68 -20.48 -21.28
C THR A 179 7.32 -21.16 -19.97
N CYS A 180 7.61 -20.47 -18.87
CA CYS A 180 7.06 -20.78 -17.56
C CYS A 180 5.82 -19.91 -17.33
N ALA A 181 4.72 -20.52 -16.90
CA ALA A 181 3.48 -19.82 -16.58
C ALA A 181 3.04 -20.18 -15.17
N CYS A 182 2.52 -19.19 -14.43
CA CYS A 182 2.09 -19.38 -13.04
C CYS A 182 0.73 -18.70 -12.82
N ALA A 183 -0.12 -19.34 -12.03
CA ALA A 183 -1.35 -18.75 -11.54
C ALA A 183 -1.50 -19.01 -10.04
N THR A 184 -1.94 -18.00 -9.31
CA THR A 184 -2.15 -18.04 -7.86
C THR A 184 -3.53 -17.48 -7.52
N ALA A 185 -4.23 -18.13 -6.59
CA ALA A 185 -5.54 -17.69 -6.14
C ALA A 185 -5.73 -17.93 -4.64
N ALA A 186 -6.58 -17.09 -4.03
CA ALA A 186 -7.06 -17.25 -2.67
C ALA A 186 -8.58 -17.49 -2.71
N PHE A 187 -9.07 -18.47 -1.96
CA PHE A 187 -10.47 -18.89 -1.98
C PHE A 187 -10.85 -19.61 -0.69
N ILE A 188 -12.14 -19.63 -0.38
CA ILE A 188 -12.67 -20.34 0.78
C ILE A 188 -12.91 -21.80 0.42
N MET A 189 -12.46 -22.72 1.29
CA MET A 189 -12.83 -24.14 1.24
C MET A 189 -13.52 -24.51 2.55
N SER A 190 -14.56 -25.33 2.45
CA SER A 190 -15.17 -26.03 3.57
C SER A 190 -14.46 -27.36 3.81
N LYS A 191 -14.63 -27.95 5.00
CA LYS A 191 -14.09 -29.28 5.30
C LYS A 191 -14.60 -30.30 4.27
N GLN A 192 -13.71 -31.16 3.78
CA GLN A 192 -13.93 -32.15 2.70
C GLN A 192 -14.08 -31.59 1.28
N ASP A 193 -14.06 -30.27 1.07
CA ASP A 193 -13.89 -29.73 -0.28
C ASP A 193 -12.58 -30.26 -0.87
N THR A 194 -12.59 -30.53 -2.17
CA THR A 194 -11.40 -31.00 -2.87
C THR A 194 -10.85 -29.93 -3.82
N LEU A 195 -9.54 -29.99 -4.04
CA LEU A 195 -8.80 -29.13 -4.93
C LEU A 195 -7.86 -29.99 -5.77
N TYR A 196 -7.91 -29.84 -7.08
CA TYR A 196 -7.05 -30.57 -8.00
C TYR A 196 -6.75 -29.72 -9.23
N ALA A 197 -5.69 -30.10 -9.94
CA ALA A 197 -5.35 -29.49 -11.21
C ALA A 197 -5.83 -30.35 -12.38
N GLU A 198 -6.32 -29.74 -13.44
CA GLU A 198 -6.67 -30.42 -14.68
C GLU A 198 -5.95 -29.77 -15.85
N CYS A 199 -5.44 -30.59 -16.76
CA CYS A 199 -5.06 -30.12 -18.08
C CYS A 199 -6.32 -30.00 -18.92
N ILE A 200 -6.66 -28.81 -19.38
CA ILE A 200 -7.53 -28.68 -20.55
C ILE A 200 -6.56 -28.59 -21.72
N GLY A 201 -6.69 -29.44 -22.73
CA GLY A 201 -5.79 -29.37 -23.89
C GLY A 201 -5.79 -27.98 -24.54
N SER A 202 -5.09 -27.82 -25.67
CA SER A 202 -5.20 -26.62 -26.52
C SER A 202 -6.64 -26.43 -27.00
N GLN A 203 -7.53 -25.93 -26.15
CA GLN A 203 -8.81 -25.42 -26.55
C GLN A 203 -8.55 -24.04 -27.11
N THR A 204 -8.53 -23.95 -28.43
CA THR A 204 -8.98 -22.77 -29.16
C THR A 204 -10.47 -22.55 -28.87
N GLN A 205 -10.86 -22.39 -27.60
CA GLN A 205 -12.18 -21.91 -27.25
C GLN A 205 -12.17 -20.40 -27.43
N GLY A 206 -12.78 -20.00 -28.55
CA GLY A 206 -13.27 -18.66 -28.90
C GLY A 206 -12.65 -17.51 -28.13
N ALA A 207 -11.56 -16.95 -28.66
CA ALA A 207 -11.12 -15.58 -28.48
C ALA A 207 -11.55 -14.89 -27.17
N ALA A 208 -11.28 -15.48 -26.01
CA ALA A 208 -10.93 -14.66 -24.86
C ALA A 208 -9.59 -14.05 -25.27
N GLN A 209 -9.66 -12.88 -25.91
CA GLN A 209 -8.46 -12.13 -26.29
C GLN A 209 -7.59 -12.10 -25.04
N ASN A 210 -6.40 -12.67 -25.14
CA ASN A 210 -5.38 -12.49 -24.14
C ASN A 210 -4.99 -11.01 -24.23
N ILE A 211 -5.84 -10.16 -23.63
CA ILE A 211 -5.62 -8.73 -23.54
C ILE A 211 -4.41 -8.62 -22.65
N ALA A 212 -3.26 -8.30 -23.24
CA ALA A 212 -2.04 -8.11 -22.46
C ALA A 212 -2.35 -7.13 -21.31
N TYR A 213 -1.72 -7.30 -20.15
CA TYR A 213 -1.92 -6.39 -19.02
C TYR A 213 -1.82 -4.90 -19.45
N ARG A 214 -0.91 -4.61 -20.39
CA ARG A 214 -0.77 -3.32 -21.07
C ARG A 214 -2.08 -2.82 -21.70
N ASP A 215 -2.80 -3.69 -22.40
CA ASP A 215 -4.04 -3.36 -23.10
C ASP A 215 -5.21 -3.22 -22.12
N VAL A 216 -5.20 -3.95 -21.00
CA VAL A 216 -6.12 -3.74 -19.87
C VAL A 216 -5.92 -2.33 -19.29
N CYS A 217 -4.66 -1.95 -18.99
CA CYS A 217 -4.35 -0.62 -18.48
C CYS A 217 -4.76 0.49 -19.45
N LYS A 218 -4.52 0.31 -20.75
CA LYS A 218 -4.94 1.26 -21.79
C LYS A 218 -6.45 1.43 -21.86
N ARG A 219 -7.18 0.32 -21.87
CA ARG A 219 -8.65 0.32 -21.86
C ARG A 219 -9.18 1.04 -20.62
N ASP A 220 -8.63 0.73 -19.44
CA ASP A 220 -9.08 1.31 -18.18
C ASP A 220 -8.73 2.81 -18.10
N MET A 221 -7.57 3.23 -18.62
CA MET A 221 -7.23 4.65 -18.79
C MET A 221 -8.20 5.37 -19.73
N ARG A 222 -8.53 4.77 -20.88
CA ARG A 222 -9.55 5.31 -21.80
C ARG A 222 -10.93 5.42 -21.13
N ALA A 223 -11.33 4.41 -20.38
CA ALA A 223 -12.59 4.40 -19.65
C ALA A 223 -12.63 5.49 -18.56
N ALA A 224 -11.46 5.80 -17.98
CA ALA A 224 -11.28 6.89 -17.03
C ALA A 224 -11.06 8.27 -17.69
N GLY A 225 -11.11 8.37 -19.01
CA GLY A 225 -10.87 9.63 -19.74
C GLY A 225 -9.42 10.13 -19.67
N ILE A 226 -8.47 9.26 -19.30
CA ILE A 226 -7.04 9.57 -19.20
C ILE A 226 -6.41 9.39 -20.58
N ASN A 227 -5.72 10.42 -21.07
CA ASN A 227 -5.06 10.40 -22.37
C ASN A 227 -3.84 9.46 -22.36
N GLU A 228 -3.85 8.42 -23.20
CA GLU A 228 -2.77 7.42 -23.32
C GLU A 228 -1.43 7.99 -23.82
N GLY A 229 -1.42 9.14 -24.48
CA GLY A 229 -0.20 9.82 -24.93
C GLY A 229 0.42 10.74 -23.87
N LEU A 230 -0.38 11.18 -22.89
CA LEU A 230 0.02 12.19 -21.89
C LEU A 230 0.14 11.63 -20.46
N TRP A 231 -0.28 10.39 -20.20
CA TRP A 231 -0.27 9.83 -18.85
C TRP A 231 1.13 9.84 -18.21
N LEU A 232 2.19 9.64 -19.00
CA LEU A 232 3.58 9.68 -18.53
C LEU A 232 3.99 11.07 -18.02
N GLU A 233 3.52 12.13 -18.67
CA GLU A 233 3.78 13.51 -18.26
C GLU A 233 3.00 13.86 -16.99
N ILE A 234 1.74 13.45 -16.93
CA ILE A 234 0.88 13.64 -15.75
C ILE A 234 1.43 12.84 -14.55
N ALA A 235 1.95 11.63 -14.78
CA ALA A 235 2.49 10.76 -13.74
C ALA A 235 3.79 11.27 -13.11
N ARG A 236 4.52 12.19 -13.77
CA ARG A 236 5.72 12.85 -13.18
C ARG A 236 5.37 13.69 -11.97
N ASP A 237 4.17 14.27 -11.92
CA ASP A 237 3.62 14.90 -10.72
C ASP A 237 2.63 13.95 -10.03
N ARG A 238 3.06 13.40 -8.90
CA ARG A 238 2.27 12.45 -8.11
C ARG A 238 0.92 13.02 -7.64
N THR A 239 0.85 14.33 -7.40
CA THR A 239 -0.37 15.00 -6.94
C THR A 239 -1.36 15.15 -8.09
N ALA A 240 -0.88 15.62 -9.23
CA ALA A 240 -1.67 15.72 -10.46
C ALA A 240 -2.20 14.33 -10.87
N TRP A 241 -1.34 13.31 -10.91
CA TRP A 241 -1.73 11.93 -11.21
C TRP A 241 -2.87 11.43 -10.32
N ARG A 242 -2.78 11.62 -9.01
CA ARG A 242 -3.82 11.19 -8.06
C ARG A 242 -5.15 11.89 -8.30
N GLN A 243 -5.12 13.19 -8.60
CA GLN A 243 -6.33 13.95 -8.89
C GLN A 243 -6.98 13.47 -10.20
N THR A 244 -6.19 13.28 -11.25
CA THR A 244 -6.65 12.78 -12.55
C THR A 244 -7.27 11.38 -12.43
N VAL A 245 -6.61 10.45 -11.74
CA VAL A 245 -7.16 9.09 -11.54
C VAL A 245 -8.44 9.11 -10.72
N ARG A 246 -8.51 9.91 -9.65
CA ARG A 246 -9.74 10.02 -8.83
C ARG A 246 -10.91 10.60 -9.63
N ALA A 247 -10.66 11.63 -10.43
CA ALA A 247 -11.67 12.22 -11.30
C ALA A 247 -12.12 11.26 -12.40
N GLY A 248 -11.19 10.49 -12.98
CA GLY A 248 -11.49 9.53 -14.04
C GLY A 248 -12.28 8.31 -13.57
N VAL A 249 -12.02 7.81 -12.35
CA VAL A 249 -12.67 6.62 -11.81
C VAL A 249 -14.05 6.92 -11.20
N SER A 250 -14.32 8.17 -10.79
CA SER A 250 -15.60 8.53 -10.16
C SER A 250 -16.79 8.34 -11.10
N LEU A 251 -16.63 8.69 -12.39
CA LEU A 251 -17.71 8.61 -13.39
C LEU A 251 -18.15 7.15 -13.69
N PRO A 252 -17.26 6.21 -14.03
CA PRO A 252 -17.62 4.80 -14.19
C PRO A 252 -18.19 4.17 -12.92
N GLU A 253 -17.64 4.52 -11.75
CA GLU A 253 -18.08 3.92 -10.49
C GLU A 253 -19.48 4.40 -10.08
N SER A 254 -19.81 5.68 -10.28
CA SER A 254 -21.17 6.19 -10.09
C SER A 254 -22.19 5.44 -10.97
N LYS A 255 -21.88 5.23 -12.25
CA LYS A 255 -22.75 4.45 -13.17
C LYS A 255 -22.91 3.00 -12.71
N ARG A 256 -21.82 2.37 -12.23
CA ARG A 256 -21.86 1.01 -11.69
C ARG A 256 -22.78 0.90 -10.47
N ILE A 257 -22.71 1.87 -9.57
CA ILE A 257 -23.57 1.94 -8.37
C ILE A 257 -25.03 2.13 -8.77
N GLU A 258 -25.33 3.04 -9.71
CA GLU A 258 -26.69 3.27 -10.20
C GLU A 258 -27.29 2.03 -10.86
N THR A 259 -26.51 1.36 -11.72
CA THR A 259 -26.96 0.12 -12.40
C THR A 259 -27.23 -0.99 -11.39
N LYS A 260 -26.38 -1.12 -10.35
CA LYS A 260 -26.56 -2.09 -9.28
C LYS A 260 -27.80 -1.78 -8.44
N LYS A 261 -28.06 -0.50 -8.13
CA LYS A 261 -29.29 -0.07 -7.45
C LYS A 261 -30.54 -0.36 -8.26
N ALA A 262 -30.53 -0.08 -9.57
CA ALA A 262 -31.64 -0.37 -10.47
C ALA A 262 -31.96 -1.88 -10.55
N ALA A 263 -30.92 -2.72 -10.61
CA ALA A 263 -31.08 -4.18 -10.60
C ALA A 263 -31.66 -4.70 -9.27
N LEU A 264 -31.25 -4.13 -8.13
CA LEU A 264 -31.78 -4.46 -6.80
C LEU A 264 -33.25 -4.05 -6.64
N SER A 265 -33.67 -2.92 -7.22
CA SER A 265 -35.08 -2.48 -7.20
C SER A 265 -35.99 -3.24 -8.17
N ALA A 266 -35.42 -3.93 -9.16
CA ALA A 266 -36.17 -4.66 -10.19
C ALA A 266 -36.36 -6.15 -9.88
N SER A 267 -35.79 -6.68 -8.77
CA SER A 267 -35.99 -8.07 -8.37
C SER A 267 -37.44 -8.29 -7.90
N PRO A 268 -38.20 -9.25 -8.49
CA PRO A 268 -39.55 -9.56 -8.05
C PRO A 268 -39.54 -10.08 -6.61
N LYS A 269 -40.43 -9.55 -5.77
CA LYS A 269 -40.74 -10.17 -4.47
C LYS A 269 -41.34 -11.54 -4.79
N THR A 270 -40.60 -12.61 -4.54
CA THR A 270 -41.16 -13.96 -4.57
C THR A 270 -42.16 -14.06 -3.44
N ASP A 271 -43.44 -14.15 -3.80
CA ASP A 271 -44.54 -14.35 -2.89
C ASP A 271 -44.32 -15.60 -2.03
N THR A 272 -44.61 -15.42 -0.75
CA THR A 272 -44.73 -16.45 0.27
C THR A 272 -45.65 -17.57 -0.19
N TYR A 273 -45.12 -18.79 -0.27
CA TYR A 273 -45.91 -20.01 -0.39
C TYR A 273 -46.59 -20.31 0.97
N THR A 274 -47.92 -20.36 0.95
CA THR A 274 -48.78 -21.12 1.87
C THR A 274 -48.61 -22.60 1.69
#